data_AF-A0A015LIB1-F1
#
_entry.id   AF-A0A015LIB1-F1
#
_cell.length_a   1.000
_cell.length_b   1.000
_cell.length_c   1.000
_cell.angle_alpha   90.00
_cell.angle_beta   90.00
_cell.angle_gamma   90.00
#
_symmetry.space_group_name_H-M   'P 1'
#
loop_
_entity.id
_entity.type
_entity.pdbx_description
1 polymer ?
#
loop_
_entity_poly.entity_id
_entity_poly.type
_entity_poly.pdbx_seq_one_letter_code
_entity_poly.pdbx_strand_id
1 'polypeptide(L)'
;MGQDKLKVLQFFDLNKVLPPIRANVIRNLWNGFFDLYTAIWDPNTDPKIFKRDAKMWLKIFLTPSTGIPNSDNFVQGLYRPNDVTPYMHVLVFHIYEFIEKHKKWD
;
A
#
# COMPACT_ATOMS: atom_id res chain seq x y z
N MET A 1 14.50 -0.48 3.47
CA MET A 1 13.96 -1.87 3.49
C MET A 1 15.06 -2.82 3.03
N GLY A 2 15.20 -4.02 3.62
CA GLY A 2 16.27 -4.96 3.24
C GLY A 2 16.09 -5.52 1.83
N GLN A 3 17.19 -5.92 1.16
CA GLN A 3 17.18 -6.38 -0.23
C GLN A 3 16.23 -7.55 -0.48
N ASP A 4 16.18 -8.54 0.41
CA ASP A 4 15.28 -9.69 0.25
C ASP A 4 13.81 -9.28 0.34
N LYS A 5 13.48 -8.35 1.24
CA LYS A 5 12.11 -7.82 1.38
C LYS A 5 11.69 -7.06 0.12
N LEU A 6 12.60 -6.30 -0.49
CA LEU A 6 12.36 -5.60 -1.76
C LEU A 6 12.13 -6.57 -2.92
N LYS A 7 12.90 -7.66 -2.99
CA LYS A 7 12.71 -8.71 -4.00
C LYS A 7 11.34 -9.38 -3.87
N VAL A 8 10.92 -9.69 -2.65
CA VAL A 8 9.60 -10.28 -2.39
C VAL A 8 8.50 -9.31 -2.83
N LEU A 9 8.56 -8.06 -2.37
CA LEU A 9 7.57 -7.03 -2.69
C LEU A 9 7.38 -6.85 -4.20
N GLN A 10 8.48 -6.81 -4.96
CA GLN A 10 8.43 -6.56 -6.39
C GLN A 10 8.13 -7.83 -7.21
N PHE A 11 8.80 -8.95 -6.94
CA PHE A 11 8.89 -10.05 -7.91
C PHE A 11 8.24 -11.35 -7.45
N PHE A 12 7.78 -11.46 -6.21
CA PHE A 12 7.18 -12.71 -5.75
C PHE A 12 5.87 -13.02 -6.50
N ASP A 13 5.81 -14.18 -7.14
CA ASP A 13 4.60 -14.61 -7.83
C ASP A 13 3.50 -15.03 -6.84
N LEU A 14 2.54 -14.13 -6.63
CA LEU A 14 1.42 -14.33 -5.70
C LEU A 14 0.48 -15.45 -6.15
N ASN A 15 0.45 -15.82 -7.43
CA ASN A 15 -0.38 -16.93 -7.92
C ASN A 15 0.07 -18.28 -7.37
N LYS A 16 1.31 -18.38 -6.84
CA LYS A 16 1.81 -19.59 -6.19
C LYS A 16 1.12 -19.89 -4.85
N VAL A 17 0.49 -18.89 -4.23
CA VAL A 17 -0.08 -18.99 -2.87
C VAL A 17 -1.50 -18.45 -2.75
N LEU A 18 -2.01 -17.74 -3.76
CA LEU A 18 -3.34 -17.14 -3.77
C LEU A 18 -4.08 -17.45 -5.08
N PRO A 19 -5.42 -17.56 -5.06
CA PRO A 19 -6.22 -17.62 -6.28
C PRO A 19 -5.99 -16.38 -7.17
N PRO A 20 -6.06 -16.50 -8.51
CA PRO A 20 -5.66 -15.42 -9.43
C PRO A 20 -6.32 -14.06 -9.16
N ILE A 21 -7.63 -14.04 -8.88
CA ILE A 21 -8.36 -12.81 -8.54
C ILE A 21 -7.78 -12.16 -7.29
N ARG A 22 -7.53 -12.96 -6.24
CA ARG A 22 -6.97 -12.46 -4.98
C ARG A 22 -5.52 -12.02 -5.15
N ALA A 23 -4.73 -12.78 -5.90
CA ALA A 23 -3.34 -12.45 -6.23
C ALA A 23 -3.25 -11.08 -6.92
N ASN A 24 -4.14 -10.79 -7.87
CA ASN A 24 -4.17 -9.51 -8.57
C ASN A 24 -4.48 -8.32 -7.64
N VAL A 25 -5.45 -8.46 -6.73
CA VAL A 25 -5.78 -7.39 -5.77
C VAL A 25 -4.61 -7.15 -4.80
N ILE A 26 -3.98 -8.21 -4.28
CA ILE A 26 -2.81 -8.07 -3.40
C ILE A 26 -1.61 -7.49 -4.15
N ARG A 27 -1.41 -7.87 -5.42
CA ARG A 27 -0.38 -7.29 -6.29
C ARG A 27 -0.56 -5.78 -6.43
N ASN A 28 -1.78 -5.31 -6.68
CA ASN A 28 -2.06 -3.88 -6.77
C ASN A 28 -1.74 -3.14 -5.46
N LEU A 29 -2.09 -3.74 -4.31
CA LEU A 29 -1.75 -3.18 -3.00
C LEU A 29 -0.22 -3.10 -2.78
N TRP A 30 0.51 -4.16 -3.15
CA TRP A 30 1.96 -4.26 -3.01
C TRP A 30 2.69 -3.28 -3.93
N ASN A 31 2.24 -3.16 -5.18
CA ASN A 31 2.78 -2.18 -6.13
C ASN A 31 2.57 -0.76 -5.63
N GLY A 32 1.36 -0.41 -5.16
CA GLY A 32 1.12 0.92 -4.60
C GLY A 32 1.97 1.21 -3.35
N PHE A 33 2.24 0.21 -2.50
CA PHE A 33 3.16 0.38 -1.37
C PHE A 33 4.60 0.60 -1.86
N PHE A 34 5.03 -0.14 -2.90
CA PHE A 34 6.35 0.03 -3.49
C PHE A 34 6.52 1.41 -4.13
N ASP A 35 5.51 1.93 -4.83
CA ASP A 35 5.52 3.27 -5.42
C ASP A 35 5.64 4.36 -4.35
N LEU A 36 4.94 4.21 -3.22
CA LEU A 36 5.12 5.11 -2.07
C LEU A 36 6.52 4.99 -1.49
N TYR A 37 7.03 3.77 -1.34
CA TYR A 37 8.37 3.55 -0.81
C TYR A 37 9.43 4.21 -1.68
N THR A 38 9.38 4.08 -3.01
CA THR A 38 10.33 4.72 -3.92
C THR A 38 10.20 6.24 -3.90
N ALA A 39 8.97 6.78 -3.85
CA ALA A 39 8.72 8.22 -3.80
C ALA A 39 9.32 8.90 -2.56
N ILE A 40 9.42 8.22 -1.41
CA ILE A 40 10.08 8.78 -0.21
C ILE A 40 11.55 9.12 -0.48
N TRP A 41 12.22 8.32 -1.31
CA TRP A 41 13.64 8.46 -1.61
C TRP A 41 13.91 9.30 -2.86
N ASP A 42 12.89 9.62 -3.66
CA ASP A 42 13.04 10.48 -4.83
C ASP A 42 13.03 11.95 -4.38
N PRO A 43 14.14 12.70 -4.59
CA PRO A 43 14.24 14.10 -4.20
C PRO A 43 13.31 15.02 -4.99
N ASN A 44 12.71 14.54 -6.09
CA ASN A 44 11.77 15.30 -6.92
C ASN A 44 10.30 15.06 -6.54
N THR A 45 10.03 14.21 -5.54
CA THR A 45 8.66 13.92 -5.12
C THR A 45 7.95 15.18 -4.61
N ASP A 46 6.81 15.50 -5.23
CA ASP A 46 5.92 16.56 -4.73
C ASP A 46 5.17 16.05 -3.47
N PRO A 47 5.27 16.74 -2.32
CA PRO A 47 4.57 16.35 -1.09
C PRO A 47 3.06 16.21 -1.24
N LYS A 48 2.40 17.06 -2.04
CA LYS A 48 0.96 17.02 -2.27
C LYS A 48 0.56 15.80 -3.09
N ILE A 49 1.37 15.45 -4.10
CA ILE A 49 1.17 14.22 -4.88
C ILE A 49 1.36 13.01 -3.96
N PHE A 50 2.44 12.97 -3.18
CA PHE A 50 2.69 11.90 -2.22
C PHE A 50 1.52 11.70 -1.25
N LYS A 51 1.02 12.78 -0.64
CA LYS A 51 -0.13 12.74 0.29
C LYS A 51 -1.38 12.16 -0.37
N ARG A 52 -1.66 12.57 -1.62
CA ARG A 52 -2.82 12.06 -2.37
C ARG A 52 -2.67 10.55 -2.62
N ASP A 53 -1.52 10.13 -3.10
CA ASP A 53 -1.26 8.76 -3.50
C ASP A 53 -1.22 7.83 -2.26
N ALA A 54 -0.68 8.31 -1.13
CA ALA A 54 -0.68 7.57 0.13
C ALA A 54 -2.11 7.35 0.67
N LYS A 55 -2.98 8.35 0.54
CA LYS A 55 -4.41 8.20 0.88
C LYS A 55 -5.14 7.26 -0.07
N MET A 56 -4.81 7.29 -1.36
CA MET A 56 -5.38 6.36 -2.35
C MET A 56 -4.96 4.92 -2.06
N TRP A 57 -3.69 4.69 -1.72
CA TRP A 57 -3.19 3.40 -1.27
C TRP A 57 -3.92 2.92 0.00
N LEU A 58 -4.10 3.79 1.00
CA LEU A 58 -4.87 3.44 2.21
C LEU A 58 -6.32 3.06 1.87
N LYS A 59 -6.94 3.73 0.90
CA LYS A 59 -8.28 3.37 0.43
C LYS A 59 -8.32 1.97 -0.18
N ILE A 60 -7.29 1.58 -0.94
CA ILE A 60 -7.16 0.20 -1.46
C ILE A 60 -7.01 -0.77 -0.28
N PHE A 61 -6.10 -0.49 0.66
CA PHE A 61 -5.89 -1.31 1.86
C PHE A 61 -7.20 -1.55 2.63
N LEU A 62 -8.05 -0.53 2.75
CA LEU A 62 -9.34 -0.56 3.45
C LEU A 62 -10.52 -1.00 2.57
N THR A 63 -10.27 -1.66 1.43
CA THR A 63 -11.35 -2.14 0.56
C THR A 63 -12.27 -3.07 1.36
N PRO A 64 -13.56 -2.72 1.56
CA PRO A 64 -14.47 -3.53 2.37
C PRO A 64 -14.87 -4.79 1.63
N SER A 65 -15.27 -5.82 2.38
CA SER A 65 -15.99 -6.94 1.78
C SER A 65 -17.35 -6.50 1.26
N THR A 66 -17.81 -7.12 0.18
CA THR A 66 -19.14 -6.88 -0.39
C THR A 66 -19.92 -8.19 -0.48
N GLY A 67 -21.24 -8.07 -0.62
CA GLY A 67 -22.14 -9.23 -0.60
C GLY A 67 -22.48 -9.70 0.82
N ILE A 68 -23.24 -10.79 0.90
CA ILE A 68 -23.67 -11.37 2.17
C ILE A 68 -22.62 -12.42 2.59
N PRO A 69 -22.16 -12.45 3.84
CA PRO A 69 -21.24 -13.51 4.28
C PRO A 69 -21.82 -14.90 4.00
N ASN A 70 -20.98 -15.80 3.47
CA ASN A 70 -21.32 -17.18 3.12
C ASN A 70 -22.32 -17.37 1.96
N SER A 71 -22.53 -16.37 1.10
CA SER A 71 -23.26 -16.52 -0.17
C SER A 71 -22.34 -16.42 -1.39
N ASP A 72 -22.82 -16.88 -2.54
CA ASP A 72 -22.07 -16.89 -3.80
C ASP A 72 -21.68 -15.49 -4.32
N ASN A 73 -22.37 -14.45 -3.86
CA ASN A 73 -22.05 -13.06 -4.19
C ASN A 73 -21.08 -12.39 -3.20
N PHE A 74 -20.51 -13.14 -2.25
CA PHE A 74 -19.55 -12.60 -1.30
C PHE A 74 -18.19 -12.36 -1.96
N VAL A 75 -17.71 -11.13 -1.89
CA VAL A 75 -16.35 -10.77 -2.28
C VAL A 75 -15.61 -10.27 -1.05
N GLN A 76 -14.59 -11.01 -0.64
CA GLN A 76 -13.78 -10.63 0.50
C GLN A 76 -12.97 -9.37 0.19
N GLY A 77 -13.10 -8.36 1.04
CA GLY A 77 -12.28 -7.15 1.03
C GLY A 77 -10.82 -7.42 1.40
N LEU A 78 -10.06 -6.36 1.62
CA LEU A 78 -8.66 -6.46 2.07
C LEU A 78 -8.59 -6.44 3.59
N TYR A 79 -8.27 -5.29 4.18
CA TYR A 79 -8.02 -5.14 5.60
C TYR A 79 -8.97 -4.14 6.25
N ARG A 80 -9.04 -4.16 7.58
CA ARG A 80 -9.93 -3.31 8.38
C ARG A 80 -9.17 -2.09 8.92
N PRO A 81 -9.89 -1.03 9.35
CA PRO A 81 -9.26 0.11 10.02
C PRO A 81 -8.38 -0.26 11.22
N ASN A 82 -8.78 -1.28 11.99
CA ASN A 82 -8.02 -1.75 13.14
C ASN A 82 -6.71 -2.47 12.77
N ASP A 83 -6.54 -2.86 11.50
CA ASP A 83 -5.31 -3.52 11.01
C ASP A 83 -4.26 -2.48 10.57
N VAL A 84 -4.59 -1.18 10.61
CA VAL A 84 -3.64 -0.10 10.28
C VAL A 84 -2.60 0.01 11.39
N THR A 85 -1.35 -0.28 11.03
CA THR A 85 -0.22 -0.18 11.97
C THR A 85 0.23 1.27 12.17
N PRO A 86 0.93 1.59 13.27
CA PRO A 86 1.52 2.93 13.48
C PRO A 86 2.41 3.39 12.31
N TYR A 87 3.19 2.49 11.70
CA TYR A 87 4.03 2.83 10.54
C TYR A 87 3.21 3.22 9.31
N MET A 88 2.06 2.56 9.08
CA MET A 88 1.15 2.95 8.00
C MET A 88 0.49 4.30 8.28
N HIS A 89 0.13 4.56 9.53
CA HIS A 89 -0.40 5.86 9.92
C HIS A 89 0.61 6.98 9.64
N VAL A 90 1.86 6.81 10.07
CA VAL A 90 2.94 7.76 9.77
C VAL A 90 3.15 7.92 8.27
N LEU A 91 3.21 6.81 7.52
CA LEU A 91 3.36 6.82 6.06
C LEU A 91 2.29 7.68 5.38
N VAL A 92 1.03 7.49 5.76
CA VAL A 92 -0.11 8.13 5.07
C VAL A 92 -0.34 9.57 5.52
N PHE A 93 -0.17 9.84 6.82
CA PHE A 93 -0.60 11.10 7.40
C PHE A 93 0.55 12.08 7.72
N HIS A 94 1.80 11.63 7.74
CA HIS A 94 2.92 12.48 8.19
C HIS A 94 4.09 12.55 7.22
N ILE A 95 4.39 11.49 6.44
CA ILE A 95 5.58 11.49 5.57
C ILE A 95 5.61 12.67 4.58
N TYR A 96 4.48 13.11 4.05
CA TYR A 96 4.47 14.29 3.17
C TYR A 96 4.98 15.56 3.87
N GLU A 97 4.76 15.72 5.18
CA GLU A 97 5.23 16.86 5.97
C GLU A 97 6.75 16.81 6.12
N PHE A 98 7.31 15.60 6.22
CA PHE A 98 8.76 15.41 6.23
C PHE A 98 9.38 15.72 4.86
N ILE A 99 8.77 15.25 3.76
CA ILE A 99 9.23 15.58 2.40
C ILE A 99 9.21 17.10 2.18
N GLU A 100 8.14 17.78 2.60
CA GLU A 100 8.00 19.24 2.48
C GLU A 100 9.08 20.00 3.27
N LYS A 101 9.34 19.59 4.51
CA LYS A 101 10.28 20.27 5.41
C LYS A 101 11.74 19.97 5.11
N HIS A 102 12.06 18.73 4.78
CA HIS A 102 13.43 18.27 4.70
C HIS A 102 13.95 18.18 3.26
N LYS A 103 13.08 18.03 2.25
CA LYS A 103 13.38 17.87 0.80
C LYS A 103 14.38 16.76 0.42
N LYS A 104 15.19 16.27 1.37
CA LYS A 104 16.18 15.20 1.30
C LYS A 104 16.29 14.56 2.69
N TRP A 105 16.58 13.26 2.70
CA TRP A 105 16.95 12.53 3.90
C TRP A 105 18.48 12.42 3.86
N ASP A 106 19.18 13.21 4.68
CA ASP A 106 20.65 13.13 4.84
C ASP A 106 21.04 11.91 5.69
#